data_AF-A0A8E2EQ22-F1
#
_entry.id   AF-A0A8E2EQ22-F1
#
_cell.length_a   1.000
_cell.length_b   1.000
_cell.length_c   1.000
_cell.angle_alpha   90.00
_cell.angle_beta   90.00
_cell.angle_gamma   90.00
#
_symmetry.space_group_name_H-M   'P 1'
#
loop_
_entity.id
_entity.type
_entity.pdbx_description
1 polymer ?
#
loop_
_entity_poly.entity_id
_entity_poly.type
_entity_poly.pdbx_seq_one_letter_code
_entity_poly.pdbx_strand_id
1 'polypeptide(L)'
;MESFDLVVVGAGWYGLAAAKTYVELHPTEDVVVLESASTVGGVWAQHRLYPGLRSNNMLGTYEYPDFPMDSATFGVQPGEHIPGPVVHQYLT
;
A
#
# COMPACT_ATOMS: atom_id res chain seq x y z
N MET A 1 5.65 0.79 -29.55
CA MET A 1 5.56 -0.10 -28.38
C MET A 1 6.20 0.67 -27.25
N GLU A 2 5.47 0.94 -26.18
CA GLU A 2 6.07 1.55 -25.00
C GLU A 2 7.02 0.53 -24.36
N SER A 3 8.12 1.03 -23.81
CA SER A 3 9.15 0.23 -23.13
C SER A 3 9.33 0.81 -21.74
N PHE A 4 9.51 -0.06 -20.75
CA PHE A 4 9.75 0.30 -19.35
C PHE A 4 10.93 -0.52 -18.86
N ASP A 5 11.74 0.05 -17.97
CA ASP A 5 12.88 -0.63 -17.34
C ASP A 5 12.40 -1.64 -16.28
N LEU A 6 11.27 -1.34 -15.61
CA LEU A 6 10.59 -2.24 -14.69
C LEU A 6 9.07 -2.24 -14.89
N VAL A 7 8.49 -3.43 -14.92
CA VAL A 7 7.04 -3.65 -14.85
C VAL A 7 6.71 -4.40 -13.56
N VAL A 8 5.95 -3.78 -12.67
CA VAL A 8 5.40 -4.43 -11.47
C VAL A 8 3.94 -4.78 -11.72
N VAL A 9 3.57 -6.05 -11.53
CA VAL A 9 2.17 -6.50 -11.69
C VAL A 9 1.53 -6.69 -10.31
N GLY A 10 0.56 -5.83 -10.01
CA GLY A 10 -0.19 -5.75 -8.76
C GLY A 10 0.20 -4.53 -7.92
N ALA A 11 -0.76 -3.66 -7.62
CA ALA A 11 -0.60 -2.49 -6.76
C ALA A 11 -1.11 -2.78 -5.34
N GLY A 12 -0.71 -3.93 -4.80
CA GLY A 12 -0.88 -4.29 -3.39
C GLY A 12 0.35 -3.93 -2.56
N TRP A 13 0.35 -4.37 -1.29
CA TRP A 13 1.43 -4.11 -0.33
C TRP A 13 2.82 -4.36 -0.91
N TYR A 14 3.06 -5.55 -1.47
CA TYR A 14 4.37 -5.92 -1.98
C TYR A 14 4.74 -5.21 -3.28
N GLY A 15 3.78 -4.99 -4.18
CA GLY A 15 4.05 -4.33 -5.46
C GLY A 15 4.40 -2.85 -5.27
N LEU A 16 3.71 -2.16 -4.37
CA LEU A 16 4.03 -0.78 -4.02
C LEU A 16 5.41 -0.68 -3.37
N ALA A 17 5.74 -1.58 -2.43
CA ALA A 17 7.07 -1.62 -1.82
C ALA A 17 8.17 -1.86 -2.88
N ALA A 18 7.98 -2.84 -3.78
CA ALA A 18 8.93 -3.13 -4.84
C ALA A 18 9.13 -1.93 -5.78
N ALA A 19 8.05 -1.31 -6.23
CA ALA A 19 8.10 -0.14 -7.11
C ALA A 19 8.80 1.05 -6.42
N LYS A 20 8.43 1.36 -5.18
CA LYS A 20 9.05 2.43 -4.38
C LYS A 20 10.54 2.22 -4.21
N THR A 21 10.96 1.03 -3.76
CA THR A 21 12.38 0.71 -3.59
C THR A 21 13.15 0.82 -4.91
N TYR A 22 12.56 0.36 -6.02
CA TYR A 22 13.23 0.44 -7.32
C TYR A 22 13.42 1.89 -7.77
N VAL A 23 12.37 2.72 -7.68
CA VAL A 23 12.42 4.14 -8.05
C VAL A 23 13.46 4.90 -7.22
N GLU A 24 13.61 4.59 -5.93
CA GLU A 24 14.64 5.21 -5.10
C GLU A 24 16.07 4.84 -5.51
N LEU A 25 16.27 3.60 -5.95
CA LEU A 25 17.58 3.12 -6.39
C LEU A 25 17.91 3.54 -7.84
N HIS A 26 16.89 3.75 -8.67
CA HIS A 26 17.01 4.05 -10.10
C HIS A 26 16.14 5.27 -10.48
N PRO A 27 16.48 6.48 -10.01
CA PRO A 27 15.61 7.67 -10.12
C PRO A 27 15.41 8.19 -11.56
N THR A 28 16.10 7.61 -12.54
CA THR A 28 16.02 8.00 -13.96
C THR A 28 15.39 6.94 -14.85
N GLU A 29 14.99 5.80 -14.29
CA GLU A 29 14.43 4.68 -15.04
C GLU A 29 12.90 4.72 -15.04
N ASP A 30 12.31 4.25 -16.15
CA ASP A 30 10.87 4.27 -16.36
C ASP A 30 10.24 3.02 -15.72
N VAL A 31 9.45 3.23 -14.67
CA VAL A 31 8.76 2.17 -13.93
C VAL A 31 7.26 2.27 -14.16
N VAL A 32 6.61 1.14 -14.45
CA VAL A 32 5.15 1.04 -14.51
C VAL A 32 4.62 0.01 -13.53
N VAL A 33 3.55 0.37 -12.82
CA VAL A 33 2.79 -0.54 -11.95
C VAL A 33 1.43 -0.80 -12.59
N LEU A 34 1.13 -2.07 -12.86
CA LEU A 34 -0.12 -2.49 -13.48
C LEU A 34 -1.03 -3.12 -12.43
N GLU A 35 -2.27 -2.64 -12.30
CA GLU A 35 -3.27 -3.20 -11.40
C GLU A 35 -4.56 -3.50 -12.15
N SER A 36 -5.14 -4.67 -11.87
CA SER A 36 -6.41 -5.13 -12.43
C SER A 36 -7.62 -4.54 -11.71
N ALA A 37 -7.48 -4.23 -10.42
CA ALA A 37 -8.49 -3.61 -9.60
C ALA A 37 -8.71 -2.13 -9.98
N SER A 38 -9.91 -1.63 -9.69
CA SER A 38 -10.27 -0.22 -9.91
C SER A 38 -9.53 0.77 -9.00
N THR A 39 -8.88 0.27 -7.93
CA THR A 39 -8.12 1.07 -6.97
C THR A 39 -6.89 0.30 -6.52
N VAL A 40 -5.85 1.02 -6.11
CA VAL A 40 -4.67 0.49 -5.42
C VAL A 40 -5.09 -0.16 -4.07
N GLY A 41 -4.22 -0.99 -3.51
CA GLY A 41 -4.38 -1.61 -2.18
C GLY A 41 -4.45 -3.12 -2.21
N GLY A 42 -4.53 -3.75 -3.38
CA GLY A 42 -4.57 -5.20 -3.53
C GLY A 42 -5.77 -5.81 -2.79
N VAL A 43 -5.52 -6.61 -1.74
CA VAL A 43 -6.61 -7.16 -0.90
C VAL A 43 -7.36 -6.07 -0.12
N TRP A 44 -6.73 -4.91 0.09
CA TRP A 44 -7.29 -3.71 0.71
C TRP A 44 -7.84 -2.71 -0.31
N ALA A 45 -8.01 -3.11 -1.58
CA ALA A 45 -8.65 -2.25 -2.58
C ALA A 45 -10.07 -1.85 -2.13
N GLN A 46 -10.48 -0.62 -2.45
CA GLN A 46 -11.70 0.00 -1.94
C GLN A 46 -12.96 -0.86 -2.12
N HIS A 47 -13.11 -1.50 -3.29
CA HIS A 47 -14.26 -2.35 -3.61
C HIS A 47 -14.31 -3.68 -2.84
N ARG A 48 -13.24 -4.04 -2.12
CA ARG A 48 -13.14 -5.25 -1.29
C ARG A 48 -13.39 -4.98 0.20
N LEU A 49 -13.46 -3.71 0.59
CA LEU A 49 -13.72 -3.31 1.96
C LEU A 49 -15.19 -3.51 2.31
N TYR A 50 -15.47 -3.95 3.53
CA TYR A 50 -16.82 -4.13 4.05
C TYR A 50 -16.95 -3.57 5.47
N PRO A 51 -18.18 -3.24 5.92
CA PRO A 51 -18.40 -2.65 7.24
C PRO A 51 -17.80 -3.51 8.36
N GLY A 52 -17.04 -2.86 9.25
CA GLY A 52 -16.39 -3.53 10.38
C GLY A 52 -15.10 -4.30 10.03
N LEU A 53 -14.67 -4.34 8.76
CA LEU A 53 -13.40 -4.95 8.38
C LEU A 53 -12.23 -4.24 9.08
N ARG A 54 -11.36 -5.05 9.69
CA ARG A 54 -10.10 -4.61 10.31
C ARG A 54 -8.99 -5.60 9.96
N SER A 55 -7.76 -5.10 9.96
CA SER A 55 -6.57 -5.95 9.96
C SER A 55 -6.54 -6.80 11.23
N ASN A 56 -6.10 -8.05 11.10
CA ASN A 56 -5.76 -8.89 12.25
C ASN A 56 -4.51 -8.38 12.98
N ASN A 57 -3.72 -7.50 12.35
CA ASN A 57 -2.56 -6.87 12.95
C ASN A 57 -2.93 -5.56 13.64
N MET A 58 -2.14 -5.19 14.64
CA MET A 58 -2.28 -3.93 15.38
C MET A 58 -1.30 -2.89 14.85
N LEU A 59 -1.59 -1.60 15.10
CA LEU A 59 -0.62 -0.54 14.82
C LEU A 59 0.73 -0.82 15.50
N GLY A 60 1.83 -0.57 14.78
CA GLY A 60 3.20 -0.93 15.18
C GLY A 60 3.68 -2.31 14.71
N THR A 61 2.79 -3.10 14.08
CA THR A 61 3.15 -4.43 13.51
C THR A 61 2.85 -4.57 12.02
N TYR A 62 2.23 -3.54 11.42
CA TYR A 62 1.72 -3.61 10.05
C TYR A 62 1.82 -2.27 9.35
N GLU A 63 3.07 -1.88 9.10
CA GLU A 63 3.50 -0.64 8.43
C GLU A 63 4.86 -0.87 7.76
N TYR A 64 5.21 -0.02 6.80
CA TYR A 64 6.54 0.02 6.23
C TYR A 64 7.52 0.71 7.19
N PRO A 65 8.74 0.19 7.38
CA PRO A 65 9.72 0.77 8.30
C PRO A 65 10.12 2.22 8.00
N ASP A 66 10.03 2.61 6.73
CA ASP A 66 10.40 3.92 6.19
C ASP A 66 9.19 4.82 5.90
N PHE A 67 7.97 4.33 6.16
CA PHE A 67 6.73 5.09 6.04
C PHE A 67 5.79 4.71 7.19
N PRO A 68 6.05 5.18 8.42
CA PRO A 68 5.25 4.78 9.58
C PRO A 68 3.80 5.26 9.47
N MET A 69 2.86 4.47 10.02
CA MET A 69 1.45 4.81 10.11
C MET A 69 1.22 5.66 11.37
N ASP A 70 1.46 6.97 11.27
CA ASP A 70 1.33 7.85 12.42
C ASP A 70 -0.14 8.08 12.83
N SER A 71 -0.38 8.11 14.15
CA SER A 71 -1.73 8.24 14.71
C SER A 71 -2.40 9.58 14.39
N ALA A 72 -1.63 10.64 14.11
CA ALA A 72 -2.18 11.96 13.81
C ALA A 72 -2.80 12.01 12.40
N THR A 73 -2.18 11.32 11.43
CA THR A 73 -2.65 11.21 10.05
C THR A 73 -3.73 10.14 9.89
N PHE A 74 -3.53 8.96 10.50
CA PHE A 74 -4.35 7.78 10.24
C PHE A 74 -5.41 7.50 11.32
N GLY A 75 -5.34 8.19 12.46
CA GLY A 75 -6.37 8.12 13.51
C GLY A 75 -6.45 6.78 14.25
N VAL A 76 -5.43 5.92 14.14
CA VAL A 76 -5.34 4.63 14.85
C VAL A 76 -4.35 4.77 16.00
N GLN A 77 -4.70 4.28 17.18
CA GLN A 77 -3.82 4.31 18.35
C GLN A 77 -2.97 3.05 18.45
N PRO A 78 -1.78 3.11 19.09
CA PRO A 78 -0.98 1.92 19.35
C PRO A 78 -1.76 0.83 20.07
N GLY A 79 -1.66 -0.42 19.59
CA GLY A 79 -2.41 -1.56 20.13
C GLY A 79 -3.84 -1.74 19.58
N GLU A 80 -4.31 -0.85 18.69
CA GLU A 80 -5.60 -1.04 18.01
C GLU A 80 -5.45 -1.81 16.69
N HIS A 81 -6.46 -2.61 16.36
CA HIS A 81 -6.58 -3.22 15.04
C HIS A 81 -6.92 -2.18 13.99
N ILE A 82 -6.12 -2.12 12.93
CA ILE A 82 -6.19 -1.09 11.89
C ILE A 82 -7.47 -1.29 11.05
N PRO A 83 -8.39 -0.31 10.95
CA PRO A 83 -9.57 -0.41 10.10
C PRO A 83 -9.22 -0.59 8.62
N GLY A 84 -9.98 -1.41 7.90
CA GLY A 84 -9.76 -1.65 6.46
C GLY A 84 -9.67 -0.37 5.61
N PRO A 85 -10.54 0.63 5.81
CA PRO A 85 -10.42 1.92 5.13
C PRO A 85 -9.11 2.67 5.44
N VAL A 86 -8.59 2.56 6.66
CA VAL A 86 -7.31 3.16 7.04
C VAL A 86 -6.15 2.42 6.36
N VAL A 87 -6.22 1.09 6.29
CA VAL A 87 -5.22 0.30 5.55
C VAL A 87 -5.20 0.68 4.07
N HIS A 88 -6.37 0.88 3.46
CA HIS A 88 -6.47 1.35 2.08
C HIS A 88 -5.84 2.74 1.92
N GLN A 89 -6.24 3.70 2.79
CA GLN A 89 -5.69 5.06 2.79
C GLN A 89 -4.17 5.07 2.96
N TYR A 90 -3.61 4.17 3.76
CA TYR A 90 -2.17 4.07 3.96
C TYR A 90 -1.41 3.63 2.69
N LEU A 91 -2.09 2.98 1.75
CA LEU A 91 -1.50 2.49 0.49
C LEU A 91 -1.79 3.41 -0.71
N THR A 92 -2.51 4.53 -0.54
CA THR A 92 -2.98 5.42 -1.62
C THR A 92 -2.64 6.87 -1.35
#